data_AF-A0A8W8HVQ2-F1
#
_entry.id   AF-A0A8W8HVQ2-F1
#
_cell.length_a   1.000
_cell.length_b   1.000
_cell.length_c   1.000
_cell.angle_alpha   90.00
_cell.angle_beta   90.00
_cell.angle_gamma   90.00
#
_symmetry.space_group_name_H-M   'P 1'
#
loop_
_entity.id
_entity.type
_entity.pdbx_description
1 polymer ?
#
loop_
_entity_poly.entity_id
_entity_poly.type
_entity_poly.pdbx_seq_one_letter_code
_entity_poly.pdbx_strand_id
1 'polypeptide(L)'
;MAGGGRVPLWYSALLQQYEAVSFGDSLFSCYVLLPVQQKHDIQLRKALWTEHQGILRCMRLPLKEIPLPLDRFLNPEESDVELIRLYFQNLLSKRLQPHWSPLLYVIAVHHVNRFIYNQEKKHTRLKQGMILQLQKSTHKELCQHLLHYKMVNQEKDHGIELYEELPPIRKTLLGQVQALEHPS
;
A
#
# COMPACT_ATOMS: atom_id res chain seq x y z
N MET A 1 17.26 17.43 2.12
CA MET A 1 17.73 17.05 3.46
C MET A 1 16.66 16.16 4.08
N ALA A 2 16.85 14.83 3.99
CA ALA A 2 15.92 13.87 4.55
C ALA A 2 16.35 13.58 5.99
N GLY A 3 15.55 14.02 6.96
CA GLY A 3 15.78 13.69 8.36
C GLY A 3 15.61 12.18 8.56
N GLY A 4 16.71 11.49 8.80
CA GLY A 4 16.71 10.13 9.35
C GLY A 4 16.23 10.19 10.80
N GLY A 5 14.93 10.41 11.01
CA GLY A 5 14.31 10.29 12.31
C GLY A 5 14.41 8.83 12.76
N ARG A 6 14.85 8.58 14.00
CA ARG A 6 14.77 7.25 14.60
C ARG A 6 13.31 6.98 14.97
N VAL A 7 12.84 5.76 14.70
CA VAL A 7 11.53 5.31 15.17
C VAL A 7 11.47 5.45 16.70
N PRO A 8 10.41 6.06 17.27
CA PRO A 8 10.27 6.14 18.71
C PRO A 8 10.25 4.74 19.35
N LEU A 9 11.03 4.54 20.42
CA LEU A 9 11.17 3.24 21.09
C LEU A 9 9.84 2.63 21.55
N TRP A 10 8.90 3.47 21.99
CA TRP A 10 7.57 3.01 22.39
C TRP A 10 6.81 2.34 21.24
N TYR A 11 7.01 2.80 20.01
CA TYR A 11 6.31 2.27 18.86
C TYR A 11 6.95 0.96 18.38
N SER A 12 8.28 0.88 18.35
CA SER A 12 8.97 -0.38 18.10
C SER A 12 8.59 -1.45 19.13
N ALA A 13 8.50 -1.08 20.42
CA ALA A 13 8.03 -1.98 21.48
C ALA A 13 6.56 -2.41 21.26
N LEU A 14 5.69 -1.50 20.83
CA LEU A 14 4.30 -1.80 20.53
C LEU A 14 4.17 -2.80 19.37
N LEU A 15 4.92 -2.60 18.28
CA LEU A 15 4.93 -3.50 17.13
C LEU A 15 5.46 -4.89 17.52
N GLN A 16 6.55 -4.95 18.30
CA GLN A 16 7.11 -6.20 18.79
C GLN A 16 6.11 -6.97 19.66
N GLN A 17 5.42 -6.29 20.58
CA GLN A 17 4.40 -6.94 21.41
C GLN A 17 3.20 -7.39 20.58
N TYR A 18 2.79 -6.61 19.59
CA TYR A 18 1.74 -7.03 18.70
C TYR A 18 2.12 -8.31 17.97
N GLU A 19 3.33 -8.38 17.41
CA GLU A 19 3.81 -9.57 16.70
C GLU A 19 3.96 -10.79 17.61
N ALA A 20 4.40 -10.59 18.86
CA ALA A 20 4.66 -11.67 19.81
C ALA A 20 3.40 -12.27 20.44
N VAL A 21 2.42 -11.43 20.81
CA VAL A 21 1.33 -11.85 21.70
C VAL A 21 -0.07 -11.38 21.29
N SER A 22 -0.24 -10.61 20.20
CA SER A 22 -1.58 -10.11 19.85
C SER A 22 -2.54 -11.21 19.39
N PHE A 23 -2.01 -12.28 18.77
CA PHE A 23 -2.81 -13.26 18.03
C PHE A 23 -3.80 -12.63 17.02
N GLY A 24 -3.48 -11.43 16.51
CA GLY A 24 -4.35 -10.68 15.59
C GLY A 24 -5.52 -9.96 16.26
N ASP A 25 -5.41 -9.66 17.57
CA ASP A 25 -6.44 -8.94 18.32
C ASP A 25 -6.81 -7.59 17.67
N SER A 26 -8.11 -7.35 17.55
CA SER A 26 -8.65 -6.19 16.83
C SER A 26 -8.45 -4.88 17.61
N LEU A 27 -8.58 -4.92 18.94
CA LEU A 27 -8.35 -3.74 19.77
C LEU A 27 -6.87 -3.34 19.75
N PHE A 28 -5.97 -4.30 19.87
CA PHE A 28 -4.53 -4.07 19.77
C PHE A 28 -4.15 -3.57 18.37
N SER A 29 -4.77 -4.12 17.32
CA SER A 29 -4.61 -3.61 15.94
C SER A 29 -4.92 -2.12 15.85
N CYS A 30 -6.00 -1.66 16.49
CA CYS A 30 -6.36 -0.24 16.51
C CYS A 30 -5.24 0.63 17.12
N TYR A 31 -4.63 0.21 18.23
CA TYR A 31 -3.51 0.93 18.84
C TYR A 31 -2.26 0.98 17.95
N VAL A 32 -1.94 -0.14 17.28
CA VAL A 32 -0.85 -0.18 16.29
C VAL A 32 -1.11 0.75 15.11
N LEU A 33 -2.37 0.92 14.71
CA LEU A 33 -2.74 1.73 13.54
C LEU A 33 -2.79 3.24 13.83
N LEU A 34 -2.98 3.67 15.08
CA LEU A 34 -3.03 5.11 15.41
C LEU A 34 -1.82 5.89 14.85
N PRO A 35 -0.56 5.43 15.00
CA PRO A 35 0.62 6.17 14.55
C PRO A 35 0.87 6.07 13.03
N VAL A 36 0.12 5.21 12.32
CA VAL A 36 0.31 4.93 10.88
C VAL A 36 -0.40 5.95 9.99
N GLN A 37 -1.27 6.80 10.54
CA GLN A 37 -1.96 7.85 9.79
C GLN A 37 -0.95 8.77 9.08
N GLN A 38 -1.33 9.30 7.91
CA GLN A 38 -0.47 10.10 7.04
C GLN A 38 0.05 11.39 7.68
N LYS A 39 -0.74 11.98 8.59
CA LYS A 39 -0.36 13.18 9.34
C LYS A 39 0.83 13.00 10.29
N HIS A 40 1.18 11.75 10.62
CA HIS A 40 2.26 11.43 11.54
C HIS A 40 3.59 11.24 10.79
N ASP A 41 4.67 11.25 11.56
CA ASP A 41 6.02 11.03 11.05
C ASP A 41 6.10 9.72 10.26
N ILE A 42 6.70 9.81 9.06
CA ILE A 42 6.85 8.68 8.16
C ILE A 42 7.61 7.50 8.79
N GLN A 43 8.49 7.75 9.75
CA GLN A 43 9.26 6.69 10.42
C GLN A 43 8.35 5.68 11.12
N LEU A 44 7.18 6.12 11.60
CA LEU A 44 6.17 5.23 12.18
C LEU A 44 5.55 4.31 11.12
N ARG A 45 5.28 4.82 9.91
CA ARG A 45 4.85 3.98 8.79
C ARG A 45 5.99 3.03 8.41
N LYS A 46 7.20 3.54 8.15
CA LYS A 46 8.35 2.71 7.75
C LYS A 46 8.58 1.54 8.72
N ALA A 47 8.61 1.79 10.04
CA ALA A 47 8.79 0.76 11.05
C ALA A 47 7.82 -0.42 10.91
N LEU A 48 6.52 -0.15 10.74
CA LEU A 48 5.50 -1.18 10.57
C LEU A 48 5.74 -2.02 9.31
N TRP A 49 6.17 -1.39 8.23
CA TRP A 49 6.32 -2.04 6.94
C TRP A 49 7.68 -2.74 6.74
N THR A 50 8.73 -2.34 7.46
CA THR A 50 10.09 -2.89 7.33
C THR A 50 10.42 -3.95 8.37
N GLU A 51 10.20 -3.65 9.65
CA GLU A 51 10.78 -4.41 10.76
C GLU A 51 9.88 -5.58 11.19
N HIS A 52 8.57 -5.46 10.97
CA HIS A 52 7.58 -6.37 11.54
C HIS A 52 6.65 -6.98 10.48
N GLN A 53 7.24 -7.69 9.51
CA GLN A 53 6.46 -8.28 8.41
C GLN A 53 5.42 -9.32 8.86
N GLY A 54 5.56 -9.92 10.05
CA GLY A 54 4.54 -10.80 10.62
C GLY A 54 3.19 -10.10 10.81
N ILE A 55 3.21 -8.79 11.10
CA ILE A 55 2.02 -7.96 11.28
C ILE A 55 1.15 -7.96 10.02
N LEU A 56 1.76 -7.90 8.84
CA LEU A 56 1.07 -7.91 7.53
C LEU A 56 0.25 -9.18 7.30
N ARG A 57 0.49 -10.25 8.07
CA ARG A 57 -0.20 -11.54 7.97
C ARG A 57 -1.22 -11.77 9.08
N CYS A 58 -1.16 -11.01 10.18
CA CYS A 58 -2.00 -11.24 11.35
C CYS A 58 -2.94 -10.07 11.72
N MET A 59 -2.83 -8.89 11.10
CA MET A 59 -3.71 -7.74 11.38
C MET A 59 -5.07 -7.84 10.68
N ARG A 60 -5.92 -8.75 11.14
CA ARG A 60 -7.21 -9.08 10.50
C ARG A 60 -8.36 -8.12 10.84
N LEU A 61 -8.07 -6.91 11.31
CA LEU A 61 -9.08 -5.91 11.66
C LEU A 61 -9.98 -5.58 10.44
N PRO A 62 -11.30 -5.86 10.50
CA PRO A 62 -12.21 -5.53 9.42
C PRO A 62 -12.29 -4.02 9.18
N LEU A 63 -12.44 -3.60 7.92
CA LEU A 63 -12.45 -2.18 7.57
C LEU A 63 -13.55 -1.38 8.28
N LYS A 64 -14.70 -2.03 8.50
CA LYS A 64 -15.87 -1.45 9.17
C LYS A 64 -15.68 -1.25 10.68
N GLU A 65 -14.69 -1.92 11.28
CA GLU A 65 -14.38 -1.85 12.72
C GLU A 65 -13.26 -0.85 13.02
N ILE A 66 -12.71 -0.18 12.00
CA ILE A 66 -11.64 0.80 12.19
C ILE A 66 -12.22 2.05 12.86
N PRO A 67 -11.72 2.46 14.04
CA PRO A 67 -12.26 3.58 14.80
C PRO A 67 -11.86 4.95 14.24
N LEU A 68 -11.13 4.97 13.12
CA LEU A 68 -10.59 6.16 12.48
C LEU A 68 -11.14 6.28 11.05
N PRO A 69 -11.40 7.50 10.56
CA PRO A 69 -11.73 7.70 9.15
C PRO A 69 -10.60 7.18 8.26
N LEU A 70 -10.94 6.34 7.27
CA LEU A 70 -9.96 5.74 6.36
C LEU A 70 -9.11 6.78 5.65
N ASP A 71 -9.70 7.93 5.33
CA ASP A 71 -9.04 9.08 4.72
C ASP A 71 -7.72 9.47 5.41
N ARG A 72 -7.63 9.31 6.74
CA ARG A 72 -6.42 9.65 7.50
C ARG A 72 -5.21 8.77 7.19
N PHE A 73 -5.42 7.61 6.58
CA PHE A 73 -4.35 6.72 6.12
C PHE A 73 -3.99 6.91 4.63
N LEU A 74 -4.86 7.62 3.90
CA LEU A 74 -4.79 7.78 2.45
C LEU A 74 -4.30 9.18 2.06
N ASN A 75 -4.59 10.20 2.88
CA ASN A 75 -4.31 11.59 2.56
C ASN A 75 -3.42 12.28 3.61
N PRO A 76 -2.37 13.01 3.17
CA PRO A 76 -1.89 13.14 1.78
C PRO A 76 -1.37 11.81 1.20
N GLU A 77 -1.33 11.74 -0.13
CA GLU A 77 -0.74 10.60 -0.85
C GLU A 77 0.74 10.44 -0.48
N GLU A 78 1.20 9.20 -0.33
CA GLU A 78 2.56 8.90 0.10
C GLU A 78 3.57 9.34 -0.97
N SER A 79 4.56 10.11 -0.53
CA SER A 79 5.57 10.73 -1.39
C SER A 79 6.95 10.12 -1.22
N ASP A 80 7.16 9.34 -0.16
CA ASP A 80 8.41 8.64 0.07
C ASP A 80 8.52 7.38 -0.79
N VAL A 81 9.51 7.42 -1.67
CA VAL A 81 9.73 6.38 -2.68
C VAL A 81 10.11 5.03 -2.06
N GLU A 82 10.79 5.02 -0.91
CA GLU A 82 11.18 3.77 -0.25
C GLU A 82 9.95 3.04 0.28
N LEU A 83 9.02 3.77 0.91
CA LEU A 83 7.79 3.22 1.43
C LEU A 83 6.85 2.76 0.30
N ILE A 84 6.76 3.50 -0.80
CA ILE A 84 6.03 3.06 -2.01
C ILE A 84 6.60 1.75 -2.57
N ARG A 85 7.93 1.62 -2.65
CA ARG A 85 8.57 0.37 -3.11
C ARG A 85 8.23 -0.79 -2.19
N LEU A 86 8.20 -0.55 -0.89
CA LEU A 86 7.89 -1.55 0.12
C LEU A 86 6.43 -2.02 0.04
N TYR A 87 5.49 -1.10 -0.15
CA TYR A 87 4.08 -1.43 -0.43
C TYR A 87 3.98 -2.33 -1.65
N PHE A 88 4.60 -1.91 -2.75
CA PHE A 88 4.55 -2.62 -4.02
C PHE A 88 5.16 -4.02 -3.93
N GLN A 89 6.31 -4.17 -3.27
CA GLN A 89 6.98 -5.46 -3.10
C GLN A 89 6.15 -6.42 -2.24
N ASN A 90 5.54 -5.95 -1.15
CA ASN A 90 4.69 -6.80 -0.30
C ASN A 90 3.43 -7.27 -1.04
N LEU A 91 2.84 -6.41 -1.87
CA LEU A 91 1.74 -6.78 -2.77
C LEU A 91 2.18 -7.83 -3.81
N LEU A 92 3.23 -7.55 -4.60
CA LEU A 92 3.68 -8.46 -5.66
C LEU A 92 4.11 -9.83 -5.14
N SER A 93 4.79 -9.86 -3.99
CA SER A 93 5.27 -11.10 -3.39
C SER A 93 4.22 -11.85 -2.57
N LYS A 94 2.94 -11.42 -2.61
CA LYS A 94 1.82 -12.03 -1.86
C LYS A 94 2.07 -12.09 -0.35
N ARG A 95 2.94 -11.23 0.18
CA ARG A 95 3.17 -11.12 1.63
C ARG A 95 2.07 -10.35 2.33
N LEU A 96 1.42 -9.45 1.59
CA LEU A 96 0.23 -8.73 2.00
C LEU A 96 -0.96 -9.16 1.15
N GLN A 97 -2.02 -9.64 1.80
CA GLN A 97 -3.25 -10.09 1.16
C GLN A 97 -4.48 -9.48 1.85
N PRO A 98 -5.57 -9.25 1.12
CA PRO A 98 -6.74 -8.56 1.66
C PRO A 98 -7.40 -9.32 2.82
N HIS A 99 -7.35 -10.65 2.83
CA HIS A 99 -7.92 -11.47 3.91
C HIS A 99 -7.04 -11.55 5.18
N TRP A 100 -5.76 -11.15 5.09
CA TRP A 100 -4.85 -11.12 6.24
C TRP A 100 -4.79 -9.75 6.90
N SER A 101 -4.77 -8.69 6.09
CA SER A 101 -4.71 -7.33 6.59
C SER A 101 -5.46 -6.36 5.68
N PRO A 102 -6.80 -6.30 5.80
CA PRO A 102 -7.65 -5.51 4.91
C PRO A 102 -7.22 -4.04 4.81
N LEU A 103 -6.97 -3.39 5.94
CA LEU A 103 -6.57 -1.97 5.95
C LEU A 103 -5.21 -1.75 5.29
N LEU A 104 -4.20 -2.53 5.68
CA LEU A 104 -2.85 -2.37 5.13
C LEU A 104 -2.84 -2.67 3.63
N TYR A 105 -3.63 -3.64 3.17
CA TYR A 105 -3.85 -3.93 1.76
C TYR A 105 -4.40 -2.71 1.01
N VAL A 106 -5.48 -2.13 1.51
CA VAL A 106 -6.11 -0.94 0.93
C VAL A 106 -5.15 0.25 0.87
N ILE A 107 -4.38 0.49 1.95
CA ILE A 107 -3.35 1.55 2.02
C ILE A 107 -2.30 1.33 0.93
N ALA A 108 -1.74 0.13 0.83
CA ALA A 108 -0.72 -0.18 -0.16
C ALA A 108 -1.24 -0.03 -1.60
N VAL A 109 -2.42 -0.56 -1.91
CA VAL A 109 -3.03 -0.45 -3.25
C VAL A 109 -3.27 1.01 -3.61
N HIS A 110 -3.83 1.79 -2.68
CA HIS A 110 -4.09 3.22 -2.89
C HIS A 110 -2.81 3.98 -3.23
N HIS A 111 -1.80 3.92 -2.36
CA HIS A 111 -0.58 4.71 -2.52
C HIS A 111 0.25 4.27 -3.72
N VAL A 112 0.36 2.96 -3.97
CA VAL A 112 1.04 2.45 -5.17
C VAL A 112 0.31 2.91 -6.43
N ASN A 113 -1.02 2.82 -6.48
CA ASN A 113 -1.78 3.27 -7.64
C ASN A 113 -1.59 4.78 -7.89
N ARG A 114 -1.73 5.60 -6.84
CA ARG A 114 -1.56 7.05 -6.93
C ARG A 114 -0.14 7.43 -7.36
N PHE A 115 0.88 6.73 -6.85
CA PHE A 115 2.26 6.94 -7.29
C PHE A 115 2.47 6.60 -8.77
N ILE A 116 2.00 5.44 -9.24
CA ILE A 116 2.22 5.00 -10.63
C ILE A 116 1.53 5.95 -11.62
N TYR A 117 0.30 6.39 -11.31
CA TYR A 117 -0.55 7.11 -12.26
C TYR A 117 -0.65 8.62 -12.06
N ASN A 118 0.03 9.19 -11.06
CA ASN A 118 0.13 10.65 -10.97
C ASN A 118 0.91 11.21 -12.18
N GLN A 119 0.52 12.41 -12.60
CA GLN A 119 1.04 13.08 -13.79
C GLN A 119 2.41 13.75 -13.57
N GLU A 120 2.99 13.63 -12.38
CA GLU A 120 4.31 14.21 -12.13
C GLU A 120 5.40 13.45 -12.89
N LYS A 121 6.28 14.20 -13.55
CA LYS A 121 7.45 13.65 -14.28
C LYS A 121 8.60 13.20 -13.36
N LYS A 122 8.33 12.98 -12.07
CA LYS A 122 9.29 12.46 -11.09
C LYS A 122 9.30 10.93 -11.13
N HIS A 123 10.48 10.35 -10.89
CA HIS A 123 10.67 8.91 -10.78
C HIS A 123 10.12 8.10 -11.96
N THR A 124 10.08 8.67 -13.17
CA THR A 124 9.48 8.05 -14.36
C THR A 124 9.99 6.63 -14.62
N ARG A 125 11.32 6.41 -14.53
CA ARG A 125 11.92 5.07 -14.68
C ARG A 125 11.40 4.06 -13.66
N LEU A 126 11.19 4.49 -12.41
CA LEU A 126 10.62 3.63 -11.37
C LEU A 126 9.17 3.28 -11.70
N LYS A 127 8.34 4.27 -12.03
CA LYS A 127 6.93 4.05 -12.41
C LYS A 127 6.83 3.07 -13.58
N GLN A 128 7.64 3.26 -14.61
CA GLN A 128 7.73 2.35 -15.77
C GLN A 128 8.13 0.93 -15.33
N GLY A 129 9.18 0.79 -14.50
CA GLY A 129 9.59 -0.50 -13.97
C GLY A 129 8.52 -1.20 -13.13
N MET A 130 7.70 -0.46 -12.38
CA MET A 130 6.57 -1.01 -11.62
C MET A 130 5.46 -1.50 -12.56
N ILE A 131 5.15 -0.75 -13.62
CA ILE A 131 4.18 -1.15 -14.65
C ILE A 131 4.62 -2.45 -15.32
N LEU A 132 5.89 -2.56 -15.69
CA LEU A 132 6.45 -3.77 -16.33
C LEU A 132 6.37 -4.98 -15.41
N GLN A 133 6.68 -4.81 -14.13
CA GLN A 133 6.51 -5.87 -13.12
C GLN A 133 5.04 -6.29 -12.97
N LEU A 134 4.08 -5.34 -13.02
CA LEU A 134 2.65 -5.65 -12.97
C LEU A 134 2.19 -6.43 -14.20
N GLN A 135 2.64 -6.05 -15.39
CA GLN A 135 2.29 -6.74 -16.64
C GLN A 135 2.83 -8.18 -16.68
N LYS A 136 4.00 -8.42 -16.07
CA LYS A 136 4.64 -9.73 -15.98
C LYS A 136 4.15 -10.57 -14.78
N SER A 137 3.40 -9.97 -13.87
CA SER A 137 2.93 -10.66 -12.65
C SER A 137 1.87 -11.70 -12.98
N THR A 138 1.99 -12.88 -12.35
CA THR A 138 0.97 -13.95 -12.43
C THR A 138 -0.18 -13.71 -11.45
N HIS A 139 -0.11 -12.69 -10.60
CA HIS A 139 -1.15 -12.35 -9.63
C HIS A 139 -2.28 -11.53 -10.26
N LYS A 140 -3.16 -12.20 -11.01
CA LYS A 140 -4.23 -11.55 -11.80
C LYS A 140 -5.11 -10.58 -10.98
N GLU A 141 -5.54 -10.99 -9.79
CA GLU A 141 -6.35 -10.16 -8.90
C GLU A 141 -5.65 -8.87 -8.47
N LEU A 142 -4.39 -8.94 -8.03
CA LEU A 142 -3.60 -7.75 -7.70
C LEU A 142 -3.44 -6.83 -8.91
N CYS A 143 -3.17 -7.40 -10.09
CA CYS A 143 -3.07 -6.62 -11.32
C CYS A 143 -4.39 -5.91 -11.61
N GLN A 144 -5.53 -6.59 -11.48
CA GLN A 144 -6.83 -5.98 -11.62
C GLN A 144 -7.04 -4.84 -10.61
N HIS A 145 -6.72 -5.08 -9.33
CA HIS A 145 -6.84 -4.07 -8.29
C HIS A 145 -6.00 -2.83 -8.60
N LEU A 146 -4.72 -2.98 -8.95
CA LEU A 146 -3.85 -1.82 -9.24
C LEU A 146 -4.17 -1.13 -10.57
N LEU A 147 -4.56 -1.86 -11.62
CA LEU A 147 -4.87 -1.28 -12.92
C LEU A 147 -6.23 -0.57 -12.93
N HIS A 148 -7.22 -1.11 -12.21
CA HIS A 148 -8.60 -0.61 -12.19
C HIS A 148 -8.96 0.17 -10.92
N TYR A 149 -8.05 0.34 -9.95
CA TYR A 149 -8.34 1.10 -8.73
C TYR A 149 -8.93 2.48 -9.01
N LYS A 150 -10.11 2.76 -8.44
CA LYS A 150 -10.78 4.07 -8.45
C LYS A 150 -10.57 4.77 -7.12
N MET A 151 -11.05 4.14 -6.05
CA MET A 151 -10.99 4.66 -4.69
C MET A 151 -11.17 3.56 -3.63
N VAL A 152 -10.94 3.91 -2.38
CA VAL A 152 -11.29 3.06 -1.23
C VAL A 152 -12.81 3.11 -1.03
N ASN A 153 -13.43 1.95 -0.83
CA ASN A 153 -14.86 1.82 -0.59
C ASN A 153 -15.13 0.59 0.28
N GLN A 154 -15.55 0.80 1.54
CA GLN A 154 -15.76 -0.27 2.52
C GLN A 154 -16.91 -1.22 2.19
N GLU A 155 -17.81 -0.82 1.29
CA GLU A 155 -18.95 -1.63 0.87
C GLU A 155 -18.65 -2.51 -0.34
N LYS A 156 -17.42 -2.43 -0.88
CA LYS A 156 -16.96 -3.24 -2.01
C LYS A 156 -16.00 -4.33 -1.54
N ASP A 157 -15.87 -5.35 -2.37
CA ASP A 157 -14.94 -6.44 -2.13
C ASP A 157 -13.52 -5.91 -1.92
N HIS A 158 -12.83 -6.47 -0.94
CA HIS A 158 -11.49 -6.06 -0.51
C HIS A 158 -11.35 -4.57 -0.12
N GLY A 159 -12.46 -3.86 0.09
CA GLY A 159 -12.46 -2.45 0.50
C GLY A 159 -12.10 -1.47 -0.61
N ILE A 160 -12.16 -1.89 -1.87
CA ILE A 160 -11.76 -1.06 -3.02
C ILE A 160 -12.83 -1.04 -4.09
N GLU A 161 -13.07 0.13 -4.65
CA GLU A 161 -13.88 0.30 -5.84
C GLU A 161 -12.98 0.30 -7.08
N LEU A 162 -13.38 -0.46 -8.09
CA LEU A 162 -12.67 -0.60 -9.35
C LEU A 162 -13.48 0.05 -10.48
N TYR A 163 -12.79 0.64 -11.44
CA TYR A 163 -13.38 1.00 -12.72
C TYR A 163 -13.73 -0.28 -13.49
N GLU A 164 -14.93 -0.33 -14.08
CA GLU A 164 -15.36 -1.44 -14.94
C GLU A 164 -14.43 -1.59 -16.15
N GLU A 165 -14.04 -0.47 -16.75
CA GLU A 165 -13.08 -0.41 -17.86
C GLU A 165 -11.77 0.26 -17.43
N LEU A 166 -10.66 -0.12 -18.08
CA LEU A 166 -9.37 0.50 -17.82
C LEU A 166 -9.41 1.99 -18.25
N PRO A 167 -9.12 2.95 -17.36
CA PRO A 167 -9.14 4.36 -17.71
C PRO A 167 -8.24 4.68 -18.91
N PRO A 168 -8.67 5.53 -19.87
CA PRO A 168 -7.93 5.79 -21.10
C PRO A 168 -6.48 6.24 -20.85
N ILE A 169 -6.27 7.10 -19.85
CA ILE A 169 -4.93 7.57 -19.49
C ILE A 169 -3.99 6.45 -19.05
N ARG A 170 -4.53 5.44 -18.35
CA ARG A 170 -3.78 4.25 -17.95
C ARG A 170 -3.50 3.38 -19.17
N LYS A 171 -4.50 3.17 -20.04
CA LYS A 171 -4.34 2.41 -21.28
C LYS A 171 -3.22 2.98 -22.17
N THR A 172 -3.19 4.30 -22.36
CA THR A 172 -2.13 5.00 -23.10
C THR A 172 -0.76 4.79 -22.44
N LEU A 173 -0.67 4.97 -21.12
CA LEU A 173 0.59 4.80 -20.40
C LEU A 173 1.12 3.36 -20.51
N LEU A 174 0.26 2.35 -20.34
CA LEU A 174 0.66 0.94 -20.45
C LEU A 174 1.21 0.63 -21.85
N GLY A 175 0.58 1.14 -22.91
CA GLY A 175 1.05 0.95 -24.28
C GLY A 175 2.40 1.64 -24.54
N GLN A 176 2.60 2.85 -24.01
CA GLN A 176 3.89 3.54 -24.10
C GLN A 176 5.01 2.76 -23.41
N VAL A 177 4.74 2.20 -22.23
CA VAL A 177 5.73 1.41 -21.49
C VAL A 177 6.08 0.10 -22.21
N GLN A 178 5.11 -0.56 -22.84
CA GLN A 178 5.35 -1.76 -23.65
C GLN A 178 6.23 -1.46 -24.88
N ALA A 179 5.98 -0.36 -25.58
CA ALA A 179 6.78 0.05 -26.74
C ALA A 179 8.25 0.34 -26.38
N LEU A 180 8.53 0.74 -25.13
CA LEU A 180 9.90 0.97 -24.65
C LEU A 180 10.66 -0.33 -24.35
N GLU A 181 9.98 -1.43 -24.00
CA GLU A 181 10.65 -2.74 -23.80
C GLU A 181 10.96 -3.47 -25.11
N HIS A 182 10.24 -3.16 -26.18
CA HIS A 182 10.43 -3.76 -27.50
C HIS A 182 10.61 -2.69 -28.58
N PRO A 183 11.75 -1.96 -28.59
CA PRO A 183 12.04 -1.02 -29.68
C PRO A 183 12.17 -1.81 -30.98
N SER A 184 11.45 -1.37 -32.02
CA SER A 184 11.52 -1.92 -33.37
C SER A 184 12.92 -1.86 -33.96
#